data_AF-A7A1Y8-F1
#
_entry.id   AF-A7A1Y8-F1
#
_cell.length_a   1.000
_cell.length_b   1.000
_cell.length_c   1.000
_cell.angle_alpha   90.00
_cell.angle_beta   90.00
_cell.angle_gamma   90.00
#
_symmetry.space_group_name_H-M   'P 1'
#
loop_
_entity.id
_entity.type
_entity.pdbx_description
1 polymer ?
#
loop_
_entity_poly.entity_id
_entity_poly.type
_entity_poly.pdbx_seq_one_letter_code
_entity_poly.pdbx_strand_id
1 'polypeptide(L)'
;MSIPHSVFSAVLVFVALATTTLASTEACLPTNKREDGMNINFYEYTIGDKTTYLEPEYMGYKYSDTKKLGSVSGQTDLSIYYSPPCESTPTCVTYAVLKRDEDGYDPCGPLYETKKRDTEYCDPNTAYWSSDLFGFYTTPTNVTVEMTGYFLPPQTGSYIFKFATVDDSAILSVGGATAFDCCAQQQPPITSTNFTINGIKPWGGSLPPNVEGTVYMYARFYYPMKVVYSNAVSWGTLPISVTLPDGTAISDDFEGYVYSFDDDLTQSDCTIPD
;
A
#
# COMPACT_ATOMS: atom_id res chain seq x y z
N MET A 1 45.38 44.01 -55.74
CA MET A 1 46.02 42.87 -55.04
C MET A 1 46.00 43.21 -53.56
N SER A 2 45.34 42.36 -52.76
CA SER A 2 45.29 42.29 -51.28
C SER A 2 43.85 42.00 -50.81
N ILE A 3 43.61 40.73 -50.48
CA ILE A 3 42.45 40.23 -49.74
C ILE A 3 42.92 40.06 -48.29
N PRO A 4 42.19 40.50 -47.25
CA PRO A 4 42.43 40.02 -45.91
C PRO A 4 41.32 39.06 -45.46
N HIS A 5 41.76 37.81 -45.28
CA HIS A 5 41.55 36.95 -44.12
C HIS A 5 40.12 36.80 -43.54
N SER A 6 39.50 35.73 -44.01
CA SER A 6 38.53 34.91 -43.31
C SER A 6 39.08 34.36 -41.98
N VAL A 7 38.35 34.60 -40.89
CA VAL A 7 38.50 33.87 -39.62
C VAL A 7 37.10 33.37 -39.24
N PHE A 8 36.80 32.13 -39.61
CA PHE A 8 35.62 31.40 -39.11
C PHE A 8 36.03 30.73 -37.79
N SER A 9 35.60 31.29 -36.66
CA SER A 9 35.67 30.61 -35.36
C SER A 9 34.59 29.53 -35.30
N ALA A 10 34.98 28.26 -35.38
CA ALA A 10 34.12 27.14 -35.06
C ALA A 10 34.12 26.91 -33.55
N VAL A 11 33.02 27.26 -32.88
CA VAL A 11 32.76 26.89 -31.49
C VAL A 11 32.14 25.51 -31.48
N LEU A 12 32.90 24.50 -31.05
CA LEU A 12 32.37 23.16 -30.74
C LEU A 12 31.83 23.18 -29.31
N VAL A 13 30.51 23.15 -29.16
CA VAL A 13 29.84 22.92 -27.88
C VAL A 13 29.72 21.42 -27.67
N PHE A 14 30.50 20.87 -26.74
CA PHE A 14 30.29 19.51 -26.23
C PHE A 14 29.08 19.54 -25.28
N VAL A 15 27.95 19.00 -25.74
CA VAL A 15 26.82 18.69 -24.86
C VAL A 15 27.15 17.37 -24.15
N ALA A 16 27.52 17.44 -22.87
CA ALA A 16 27.61 16.27 -22.02
C ALA A 16 26.18 15.78 -21.74
N LEU A 17 25.78 14.64 -22.32
CA LEU A 17 24.61 13.91 -21.84
C LEU A 17 24.98 13.33 -20.46
N ALA A 18 24.46 13.94 -19.40
CA ALA A 18 24.41 13.30 -18.09
C ALA A 18 23.38 12.16 -18.19
N THR A 19 23.84 10.94 -18.43
CA THR A 19 23.01 9.76 -18.19
C THR A 19 22.88 9.60 -16.68
N THR A 20 21.76 10.07 -16.13
CA THR A 20 21.37 9.67 -14.78
C THR A 20 21.13 8.17 -14.82
N THR A 21 22.05 7.37 -14.25
CA THR A 21 21.79 5.97 -13.95
C THR A 21 20.66 5.95 -12.91
N LEU A 22 19.42 5.71 -13.34
CA LEU A 22 18.37 5.31 -12.43
C LEU A 22 18.81 3.92 -11.93
N ALA A 23 19.16 3.82 -10.65
CA ALA A 23 19.37 2.51 -10.04
C ALA A 23 18.07 1.71 -10.19
N SER A 24 18.17 0.52 -10.75
CA SER A 24 17.04 -0.40 -10.87
C SER A 24 16.57 -0.82 -9.47
N THR A 25 15.28 -1.11 -9.37
CA THR A 25 14.69 -1.62 -8.13
C THR A 25 15.04 -3.10 -8.02
N GLU A 26 15.69 -3.49 -6.92
CA GLU A 26 16.04 -4.88 -6.64
C GLU A 26 14.78 -5.75 -6.66
N ALA A 27 14.83 -6.85 -7.41
CA ALA A 27 13.76 -7.82 -7.55
C ALA A 27 14.26 -9.22 -7.15
N CYS A 28 13.38 -10.21 -7.24
CA CYS A 28 13.66 -11.57 -6.83
C CYS A 28 13.20 -12.60 -7.86
N LEU A 29 13.81 -13.79 -7.80
CA LEU A 29 13.37 -15.00 -8.50
C LEU A 29 13.25 -16.20 -7.54
N PRO A 30 12.27 -16.21 -6.62
CA PRO A 30 12.02 -17.36 -5.76
C PRO A 30 11.69 -18.60 -6.60
N THR A 31 12.27 -19.75 -6.24
CA THR A 31 12.07 -21.03 -6.96
C THR A 31 11.08 -21.96 -6.26
N ASN A 32 10.71 -21.63 -5.02
CA ASN A 32 9.74 -22.36 -4.23
C ASN A 32 8.32 -22.29 -4.81
N LYS A 33 7.43 -23.11 -4.24
CA LYS A 33 6.01 -23.11 -4.59
C LYS A 33 5.45 -21.70 -4.40
N ARG A 34 4.92 -21.14 -5.49
CA ARG A 34 4.17 -19.89 -5.49
C ARG A 34 2.79 -20.11 -4.87
N GLU A 35 2.40 -19.20 -3.99
CA GLU A 35 1.05 -19.13 -3.43
C GLU A 35 0.39 -17.81 -3.85
N ASP A 36 -0.90 -17.84 -4.16
CA ASP A 36 -1.63 -16.64 -4.56
C ASP A 36 -1.88 -15.74 -3.34
N GLY A 37 -1.82 -14.41 -3.52
CA GLY A 37 -2.13 -13.44 -2.47
C GLY A 37 -0.95 -13.11 -1.54
N MET A 38 -1.19 -12.14 -0.65
CA MET A 38 -0.26 -11.67 0.37
C MET A 38 -0.53 -12.34 1.72
N ASN A 39 0.51 -12.40 2.57
CA ASN A 39 0.36 -12.68 3.99
C ASN A 39 0.07 -11.38 4.74
N ILE A 40 -0.85 -11.44 5.70
CA ILE A 40 -1.25 -10.30 6.52
C ILE A 40 -1.04 -10.63 7.99
N ASN A 41 -0.16 -9.90 8.64
CA ASN A 41 0.11 -9.97 10.08
C ASN A 41 -0.61 -8.82 10.81
N PHE A 42 -1.15 -9.10 11.99
CA PHE A 42 -1.82 -8.12 12.84
C PHE A 42 -1.01 -7.92 14.12
N TYR A 43 -0.84 -6.67 14.53
CA TYR A 43 -0.08 -6.27 15.70
C TYR A 43 -0.92 -5.35 16.58
N GLU A 44 -0.68 -5.43 17.89
CA GLU A 44 -1.34 -4.59 18.88
C GLU A 44 -1.03 -3.10 18.61
N TYR A 45 -2.08 -2.29 18.59
CA TYR A 45 -1.99 -0.83 18.57
C TYR A 45 -2.89 -0.26 19.66
N THR A 46 -2.39 0.75 20.38
CA THR A 46 -3.11 1.33 21.53
C THR A 46 -4.23 2.24 21.03
N ILE A 47 -5.46 1.97 21.45
CA ILE A 47 -6.63 2.81 21.16
C ILE A 47 -6.37 4.26 21.58
N GLY A 48 -6.60 5.21 20.67
CA GLY A 48 -6.38 6.64 20.94
C GLY A 48 -4.93 7.11 20.88
N ASP A 49 -3.95 6.25 20.61
CA ASP A 49 -2.56 6.67 20.37
C ASP A 49 -2.43 7.33 19.00
N LYS A 50 -2.24 8.64 19.02
CA LYS A 50 -2.19 9.51 17.84
C LYS A 50 -0.78 9.94 17.48
N THR A 51 0.21 9.27 18.06
CA THR A 51 1.61 9.66 18.00
C THR A 51 2.51 8.56 17.46
N THR A 52 2.32 7.31 17.88
CA THR A 52 3.23 6.22 17.50
C THR A 52 3.22 5.95 15.99
N TYR A 53 2.06 5.96 15.33
CA TYR A 53 1.97 5.75 13.88
C TYR A 53 2.60 6.88 13.04
N LEU A 54 2.97 8.01 13.67
CA LEU A 54 3.65 9.14 13.01
C LEU A 54 5.14 8.90 12.80
N GLU A 55 5.72 7.95 13.52
CA GLU A 55 7.14 7.67 13.47
C GLU A 55 7.46 6.79 12.26
N PRO A 56 8.30 7.24 11.31
CA PRO A 56 8.70 6.42 10.17
C PRO A 56 9.31 5.07 10.58
N GLU A 57 10.06 5.04 11.67
CA GLU A 57 10.62 3.81 12.21
C GLU A 57 9.54 2.85 12.72
N TYR A 58 8.49 3.39 13.34
CA TYR A 58 7.34 2.57 13.75
C TYR A 58 6.68 1.94 12.54
N MET A 59 6.30 2.74 11.55
CA MET A 59 5.65 2.26 10.33
C MET A 59 6.55 1.38 9.46
N GLY A 60 7.88 1.55 9.53
CA GLY A 60 8.84 0.75 8.79
C GLY A 60 9.08 -0.64 9.40
N TYR A 61 9.23 -0.71 10.73
CA TYR A 61 9.64 -1.95 11.40
C TYR A 61 9.24 -2.08 12.88
N LYS A 62 9.17 -1.00 13.69
CA LYS A 62 8.96 -1.15 15.14
C LYS A 62 7.54 -1.60 15.53
N TYR A 63 6.58 -1.63 14.61
CA TYR A 63 5.30 -2.30 14.86
C TYR A 63 5.49 -3.77 15.25
N SER A 64 6.55 -4.43 14.76
CA SER A 64 6.84 -5.82 15.08
C SER A 64 7.43 -6.04 16.47
N ASP A 65 7.84 -4.97 17.15
CA ASP A 65 8.23 -5.00 18.56
C ASP A 65 7.00 -5.11 19.50
N THR A 66 5.80 -4.81 18.98
CA THR A 66 4.55 -5.00 19.72
C THR A 66 4.03 -6.43 19.59
N LYS A 67 2.98 -6.76 20.35
CA LYS A 67 2.42 -8.11 20.36
C LYS A 67 1.76 -8.43 19.01
N LYS A 68 2.29 -9.43 18.29
CA LYS A 68 1.58 -10.06 17.16
C LYS A 68 0.30 -10.73 17.65
N LEU A 69 -0.83 -10.34 17.09
CA LEU A 69 -2.17 -10.83 17.41
C LEU A 69 -2.52 -12.10 16.63
N GLY A 70 -2.03 -12.20 15.39
CA GLY A 70 -2.25 -13.33 14.50
C GLY A 70 -1.92 -12.99 13.05
N SER A 71 -2.32 -13.85 12.13
CA SER A 71 -2.14 -13.64 10.69
C SER A 71 -3.16 -14.41 9.85
N VAL A 72 -3.34 -13.95 8.62
CA VAL A 72 -4.05 -14.66 7.53
C VAL A 72 -3.19 -14.65 6.29
N SER A 73 -3.37 -15.63 5.40
CA SER A 73 -2.66 -15.72 4.13
C SER A 73 -3.62 -15.71 2.95
N GLY A 74 -3.07 -15.60 1.74
CA GLY A 74 -3.84 -15.72 0.50
C GLY A 74 -4.74 -14.53 0.18
N GLN A 75 -4.45 -13.34 0.72
CA GLN A 75 -5.29 -12.16 0.53
C GLN A 75 -4.94 -11.44 -0.77
N THR A 76 -5.92 -11.26 -1.66
CA THR A 76 -5.78 -10.53 -2.92
C THR A 76 -6.51 -9.20 -2.90
N ASP A 77 -7.62 -9.09 -2.18
CA ASP A 77 -8.28 -7.83 -1.84
C ASP A 77 -7.47 -7.13 -0.74
N LEU A 78 -6.70 -6.09 -1.08
CA LEU A 78 -5.74 -5.45 -0.18
C LEU A 78 -6.26 -4.18 0.49
N SER A 79 -7.33 -3.58 -0.04
CA SER A 79 -7.86 -2.33 0.49
C SER A 79 -8.56 -2.54 1.84
N ILE A 80 -8.43 -1.54 2.72
CA ILE A 80 -9.07 -1.54 4.03
C ILE A 80 -10.26 -0.59 4.01
N TYR A 81 -11.42 -1.12 4.38
CA TYR A 81 -12.63 -0.35 4.63
C TYR A 81 -13.27 -0.86 5.92
N TYR A 82 -13.23 -0.05 6.96
CA TYR A 82 -13.85 -0.35 8.24
C TYR A 82 -14.68 0.83 8.74
N SER A 83 -15.92 0.52 9.10
CA SER A 83 -16.83 1.44 9.78
C SER A 83 -17.20 0.85 11.13
N PRO A 84 -17.04 1.61 12.24
CA PRO A 84 -17.50 1.13 13.55
C PRO A 84 -19.02 0.88 13.53
N PRO A 85 -19.56 0.05 14.44
CA PRO A 85 -20.99 -0.34 14.48
C PRO A 85 -21.95 0.81 14.86
N CYS A 86 -21.51 2.05 14.67
CA CYS A 86 -21.89 3.25 15.38
C CYS A 86 -22.49 4.34 14.50
N GLU A 87 -23.02 3.98 13.34
CA GLU A 87 -23.72 4.96 12.51
C GLU A 87 -25.06 5.35 13.14
N SER A 88 -25.07 6.52 13.80
CA SER A 88 -26.25 7.13 14.42
C SER A 88 -27.10 7.98 13.47
N THR A 89 -26.90 7.88 12.16
CA THR A 89 -27.77 8.54 11.18
C THR A 89 -27.92 7.65 9.96
N PRO A 90 -29.15 7.37 9.47
CA PRO A 90 -29.33 6.98 8.08
C PRO A 90 -29.06 8.24 7.25
N THR A 91 -27.79 8.63 7.12
CA THR A 91 -27.37 9.42 5.98
C THR A 91 -27.45 8.45 4.82
N CYS A 92 -28.28 8.71 3.81
CA CYS A 92 -28.18 8.02 2.53
C CYS A 92 -26.72 8.19 2.08
N VAL A 93 -25.86 7.21 2.38
CA VAL A 93 -24.42 7.34 2.22
C VAL A 93 -24.12 7.16 0.74
N THR A 94 -23.64 8.24 0.15
CA THR A 94 -23.09 8.35 -1.19
C THR A 94 -21.81 7.52 -1.40
N TYR A 95 -21.46 6.58 -0.50
CA TYR A 95 -20.35 5.65 -0.71
C TYR A 95 -20.69 4.52 -1.69
N ALA A 96 -21.96 4.33 -2.03
CA ALA A 96 -22.37 3.48 -3.16
C ALA A 96 -22.12 4.13 -4.54
N VAL A 97 -21.57 5.35 -4.62
CA VAL A 97 -21.40 6.10 -5.89
C VAL A 97 -20.07 5.83 -6.61
N LEU A 98 -19.27 4.84 -6.17
CA LEU A 98 -18.17 4.33 -7.00
C LEU A 98 -18.58 3.18 -7.95
N LYS A 99 -19.87 2.83 -8.00
CA LYS A 99 -20.50 2.22 -9.18
C LYS A 99 -21.47 3.23 -9.81
N ARG A 100 -20.99 4.02 -10.79
CA ARG A 100 -21.87 4.69 -11.78
C ARG A 100 -22.28 3.67 -12.85
N ASP A 101 -23.38 3.75 -13.58
CA ASP A 101 -24.69 4.43 -13.56
C ASP A 101 -25.45 3.77 -14.73
N GLU A 102 -26.63 3.20 -14.54
CA GLU A 102 -27.65 3.03 -15.59
C GLU A 102 -28.99 2.85 -14.85
N ASP A 103 -30.03 3.54 -15.28
CA ASP A 103 -31.37 3.57 -14.67
C ASP A 103 -31.51 4.49 -13.45
N GLY A 104 -32.09 5.69 -13.67
CA GLY A 104 -32.33 6.73 -12.66
C GLY A 104 -33.13 6.27 -11.43
N TYR A 105 -32.41 5.69 -10.46
CA TYR A 105 -32.91 5.20 -9.19
C TYR A 105 -32.81 6.27 -8.10
N ASP A 106 -33.91 6.50 -7.39
CA ASP A 106 -33.95 7.30 -6.17
C ASP A 106 -33.26 6.54 -5.04
N PRO A 107 -32.09 7.01 -4.53
CA PRO A 107 -31.31 6.29 -3.53
C PRO A 107 -32.00 6.16 -2.17
N CYS A 108 -33.16 6.78 -1.98
CA CYS A 108 -33.94 6.70 -0.73
C CYS A 108 -35.39 6.22 -0.98
N GLY A 109 -35.60 5.29 -1.92
CA GLY A 109 -36.90 4.63 -2.16
C GLY A 109 -37.53 4.00 -0.91
N PRO A 110 -38.86 3.85 -0.84
CA PRO A 110 -39.54 3.38 0.36
C PRO A 110 -39.28 1.88 0.52
N LEU A 111 -39.12 1.44 1.78
CA LEU A 111 -39.07 0.04 2.25
C LEU A 111 -37.68 -0.51 2.55
N TYR A 112 -37.17 -0.16 3.73
CA TYR A 112 -36.88 -1.16 4.76
C TYR A 112 -36.97 -0.48 6.13
N GLU A 113 -37.64 -1.13 7.08
CA GLU A 113 -37.69 -0.67 8.46
C GLU A 113 -36.26 -0.41 8.94
N THR A 114 -35.95 0.83 9.26
CA THR A 114 -34.72 1.20 9.96
C THR A 114 -34.81 0.63 11.37
N LYS A 115 -34.37 -0.63 11.54
CA LYS A 115 -33.91 -1.06 12.85
C LYS A 115 -32.72 -0.17 13.19
N LYS A 116 -32.98 0.91 13.95
CA LYS A 116 -31.95 1.58 14.73
C LYS A 116 -31.22 0.47 15.49
N ARG A 117 -30.00 0.14 15.07
CA ARG A 117 -29.06 -0.55 15.96
C ARG A 117 -28.89 0.41 17.15
N ASP A 118 -29.15 -0.08 18.36
CA ASP A 118 -29.36 0.73 19.56
C ASP A 118 -28.39 1.92 19.65
N THR A 119 -28.95 3.13 19.73
CA THR A 119 -28.24 4.41 19.79
C THR A 119 -27.67 4.70 21.19
N GLU A 120 -27.24 3.67 21.92
CA GLU A 120 -26.71 3.79 23.27
C GLU A 120 -25.17 3.85 23.20
N TYR A 121 -24.65 5.08 23.16
CA TYR A 121 -23.23 5.45 23.36
C TYR A 121 -22.20 4.73 22.50
N CYS A 122 -22.11 5.16 21.24
CA CYS A 122 -20.94 4.90 20.44
C CYS A 122 -19.82 5.90 20.74
N ASP A 123 -18.92 5.51 21.63
CA ASP A 123 -17.70 6.25 21.88
C ASP A 123 -16.69 5.97 20.76
N PRO A 124 -16.28 6.99 19.96
CA PRO A 124 -15.28 6.80 18.91
C PRO A 124 -13.90 6.41 19.46
N ASN A 125 -13.66 6.56 20.76
CA ASN A 125 -12.43 6.16 21.43
C ASN A 125 -12.53 4.77 22.08
N THR A 126 -13.58 4.01 21.82
CA THR A 126 -13.73 2.63 22.28
C THR A 126 -13.28 1.65 21.19
N ALA A 127 -12.64 0.57 21.63
CA ALA A 127 -12.26 -0.53 20.74
C ALA A 127 -13.48 -1.38 20.37
N TYR A 128 -13.69 -1.63 19.08
CA TYR A 128 -14.76 -2.49 18.57
C TYR A 128 -14.17 -3.71 17.88
N TRP A 129 -14.66 -4.89 18.26
CA TRP A 129 -14.23 -6.16 17.66
C TRP A 129 -15.00 -6.46 16.38
N SER A 130 -14.30 -6.84 15.32
CA SER A 130 -14.89 -7.25 14.05
C SER A 130 -13.94 -8.17 13.27
N SER A 131 -14.48 -8.84 12.25
CA SER A 131 -13.74 -9.63 11.26
C SER A 131 -13.62 -8.93 9.90
N ASP A 132 -13.99 -7.65 9.81
CA ASP A 132 -13.98 -6.90 8.55
C ASP A 132 -12.58 -6.79 7.92
N LEU A 133 -11.52 -6.84 8.73
CA LEU A 133 -10.15 -6.87 8.21
C LEU A 133 -9.75 -8.29 7.85
N PHE A 134 -9.90 -8.64 6.57
CA PHE A 134 -9.40 -9.89 5.98
C PHE A 134 -9.94 -11.17 6.64
N GLY A 135 -11.14 -11.08 7.25
CA GLY A 135 -11.75 -12.18 8.00
C GLY A 135 -11.15 -12.44 9.38
N PHE A 136 -10.10 -11.71 9.78
CA PHE A 136 -9.42 -11.91 11.07
C PHE A 136 -10.15 -11.18 12.20
N TYR A 137 -10.55 -11.92 13.25
CA TYR A 137 -11.27 -11.35 14.39
C TYR A 137 -10.33 -10.55 15.30
N THR A 138 -10.38 -9.22 15.20
CA THR A 138 -9.52 -8.27 15.91
C THR A 138 -10.29 -6.99 16.26
N THR A 139 -9.60 -5.93 16.67
CA THR A 139 -10.15 -4.58 16.88
C THR A 139 -9.73 -3.63 15.74
N PRO A 140 -10.45 -3.54 14.61
CA PRO A 140 -10.06 -2.68 13.48
C PRO A 140 -9.95 -1.19 13.83
N THR A 141 -10.59 -0.77 14.92
CA THR A 141 -10.46 0.57 15.51
C THR A 141 -9.05 0.94 15.95
N ASN A 142 -8.23 -0.06 16.32
CA ASN A 142 -6.92 0.15 16.91
C ASN A 142 -6.04 -1.08 16.63
N VAL A 143 -5.40 -1.08 15.47
CA VAL A 143 -4.57 -2.21 15.03
C VAL A 143 -3.51 -1.71 14.05
N THR A 144 -2.35 -2.36 14.05
CA THR A 144 -1.38 -2.24 12.96
C THR A 144 -1.40 -3.52 12.14
N VAL A 145 -1.47 -3.37 10.82
CA VAL A 145 -1.51 -4.45 9.84
C VAL A 145 -0.27 -4.36 8.96
N GLU A 146 0.42 -5.48 8.78
CA GLU A 146 1.52 -5.64 7.82
C GLU A 146 1.09 -6.62 6.75
N MET A 147 1.10 -6.19 5.48
CA MET A 147 0.86 -7.03 4.31
C MET A 147 2.20 -7.26 3.61
N THR A 148 2.62 -8.51 3.45
CA THR A 148 3.85 -8.87 2.72
C THR A 148 3.56 -9.89 1.63
N GLY A 149 4.24 -9.72 0.50
CA GLY A 149 4.16 -10.57 -0.67
C GLY A 149 5.03 -10.01 -1.78
N TYR A 150 4.93 -10.59 -2.95
CA TYR A 150 5.67 -10.18 -4.14
C TYR A 150 4.71 -9.73 -5.22
N PHE A 151 4.94 -8.54 -5.77
CA PHE A 151 4.24 -8.05 -6.94
C PHE A 151 4.91 -8.61 -8.21
N LEU A 152 4.11 -9.19 -9.11
CA LEU A 152 4.53 -9.74 -10.40
C LEU A 152 4.04 -8.84 -11.54
N PRO A 153 4.90 -7.99 -12.12
CA PRO A 153 4.55 -7.13 -13.24
C PRO A 153 4.30 -7.97 -14.51
N PRO A 154 3.13 -7.87 -15.16
CA PRO A 154 2.89 -8.53 -16.44
C PRO A 154 3.63 -7.86 -17.61
N GLN A 155 4.03 -6.60 -17.45
CA GLN A 155 4.63 -5.76 -18.49
C GLN A 155 5.84 -5.00 -17.93
N THR A 156 6.85 -4.75 -18.77
CA THR A 156 7.97 -3.88 -18.37
C THR A 156 7.54 -2.42 -18.51
N GLY A 157 7.78 -1.61 -17.48
CA GLY A 157 7.47 -0.18 -17.51
C GLY A 157 7.26 0.42 -16.13
N SER A 158 6.71 1.63 -16.10
CA SER A 158 6.40 2.34 -14.86
C SER A 158 5.05 1.91 -14.29
N TYR A 159 5.04 1.54 -13.01
CA TYR A 159 3.87 1.25 -12.22
C TYR A 159 3.66 2.37 -11.20
N ILE A 160 2.45 2.93 -11.14
CA ILE A 160 2.11 4.02 -10.22
C ILE A 160 1.19 3.46 -9.15
N PHE A 161 1.76 3.13 -7.98
CA PHE A 161 0.99 2.74 -6.81
C PHE A 161 0.34 3.97 -6.19
N LYS A 162 -0.84 3.80 -5.59
CA LYS A 162 -1.62 4.90 -5.06
C LYS A 162 -2.45 4.49 -3.85
N PHE A 163 -2.44 5.35 -2.84
CA PHE A 163 -3.45 5.38 -1.79
C PHE A 163 -4.43 6.52 -2.08
N ALA A 164 -5.69 6.21 -2.35
CA ALA A 164 -6.69 7.26 -2.65
C ALA A 164 -6.92 8.17 -1.43
N THR A 165 -6.93 7.57 -0.25
CA THR A 165 -6.94 8.23 1.06
C THR A 165 -6.21 7.33 2.07
N VAL A 166 -5.84 7.89 3.21
CA VAL A 166 -5.24 7.15 4.34
C VAL A 166 -5.90 7.62 5.63
N ASP A 167 -6.42 6.67 6.39
CA ASP A 167 -7.02 6.90 7.71
C ASP A 167 -6.74 5.68 8.61
N ASP A 168 -5.81 5.71 9.57
CA ASP A 168 -5.05 6.88 10.04
C ASP A 168 -3.67 7.07 9.36
N SER A 169 -2.89 5.99 9.17
CA SER A 169 -1.53 6.06 8.63
C SER A 169 -1.16 4.81 7.84
N ALA A 170 -0.40 4.99 6.76
CA ALA A 170 0.06 3.89 5.93
C ALA A 170 1.38 4.18 5.22
N ILE A 171 2.12 3.13 4.92
CA ILE A 171 3.26 3.16 3.99
C ILE A 171 3.12 2.03 2.97
N LEU A 172 3.76 2.22 1.82
CA LEU A 172 4.00 1.17 0.84
C LEU A 172 5.48 1.18 0.47
N SER A 173 6.10 0.01 0.45
CA SER A 173 7.50 -0.20 0.08
C SER A 173 7.58 -1.30 -0.98
N VAL A 174 8.39 -1.07 -2.00
CA VAL A 174 8.59 -2.00 -3.11
C VAL A 174 10.09 -2.19 -3.38
N GLY A 175 10.48 -3.44 -3.59
CA GLY A 175 11.85 -3.84 -3.93
C GLY A 175 12.55 -4.58 -2.80
N GLY A 176 13.52 -5.41 -3.18
CA GLY A 176 14.44 -6.08 -2.27
C GLY A 176 15.25 -5.06 -1.46
N ALA A 177 15.61 -5.44 -0.23
CA ALA A 177 16.23 -4.57 0.77
C ALA A 177 15.47 -3.26 1.10
N THR A 178 14.24 -3.10 0.58
CA THR A 178 13.37 -1.94 0.81
C THR A 178 12.06 -2.36 1.48
N ALA A 179 11.33 -3.30 0.88
CA ALA A 179 10.17 -3.91 1.52
C ALA A 179 10.61 -4.96 2.56
N PHE A 180 11.34 -5.97 2.08
CA PHE A 180 11.98 -7.06 2.81
C PHE A 180 13.01 -7.74 1.88
N ASP A 181 13.86 -8.61 2.41
CA ASP A 181 14.90 -9.27 1.63
C ASP A 181 14.32 -10.38 0.72
N CYS A 182 14.96 -10.62 -0.43
CA CYS A 182 14.53 -11.69 -1.34
C CYS A 182 14.53 -13.07 -0.67
N CYS A 183 13.52 -13.90 -0.96
CA CYS A 183 13.28 -15.22 -0.35
C CYS A 183 13.19 -15.23 1.18
N ALA A 184 12.89 -14.09 1.81
CA ALA A 184 12.82 -13.90 3.26
C ALA A 184 11.52 -13.17 3.69
N GLN A 185 10.40 -13.47 3.04
CA GLN A 185 9.10 -12.80 3.25
C GLN A 185 8.59 -12.92 4.71
N GLN A 186 8.91 -14.02 5.40
CA GLN A 186 8.40 -14.34 6.73
C GLN A 186 9.37 -13.92 7.86
N GLN A 187 10.53 -13.34 7.50
CA GLN A 187 11.49 -12.80 8.47
C GLN A 187 10.96 -11.52 9.14
N PRO A 188 11.51 -11.13 10.32
CA PRO A 188 11.23 -9.83 10.91
C PRO A 188 11.47 -8.68 9.93
N PRO A 189 10.71 -7.57 10.02
CA PRO A 189 10.83 -6.48 9.08
C PRO A 189 12.22 -5.85 9.13
N ILE A 190 12.78 -5.59 7.94
CA ILE A 190 14.02 -4.82 7.79
C ILE A 190 13.81 -3.36 8.21
N THR A 191 14.89 -2.67 8.57
CA THR A 191 14.84 -1.30 9.12
C THR A 191 14.75 -0.19 8.06
N SER A 192 14.42 -0.53 6.81
CA SER A 192 14.32 0.47 5.75
C SER A 192 13.12 1.39 5.97
N THR A 193 13.35 2.69 5.83
CA THR A 193 12.31 3.73 5.80
C THR A 193 12.24 4.43 4.44
N ASN A 194 12.80 3.80 3.40
CA ASN A 194 12.76 4.31 2.02
C ASN A 194 11.43 3.92 1.36
N PHE A 195 10.34 4.55 1.80
CA PHE A 195 9.00 4.21 1.34
C PHE A 195 8.74 4.65 -0.10
N THR A 196 8.13 3.77 -0.89
CA THR A 196 7.60 4.10 -2.21
C THR A 196 6.41 5.07 -2.09
N ILE A 197 5.52 4.83 -1.12
CA ILE A 197 4.47 5.77 -0.72
C ILE A 197 4.61 6.05 0.78
N ASN A 198 4.74 7.32 1.14
CA ASN A 198 4.68 7.77 2.52
C ASN A 198 3.32 8.42 2.79
N GLY A 199 2.39 7.65 3.36
CA GLY A 199 1.08 8.10 3.80
C GLY A 199 1.00 8.42 5.29
N ILE A 200 2.14 8.70 5.93
CA ILE A 200 2.19 9.09 7.35
C ILE A 200 1.76 10.56 7.46
N LYS A 201 0.70 10.83 8.22
CA LYS A 201 0.16 12.18 8.45
C LYS A 201 -0.08 12.45 9.93
N PRO A 202 0.16 13.68 10.45
CA PRO A 202 -0.21 14.03 11.82
C PRO A 202 -1.72 13.90 12.05
N TRP A 203 -2.13 13.65 13.31
CA TRP A 203 -3.54 13.63 13.69
C TRP A 203 -4.24 14.96 13.34
N GLY A 204 -5.39 14.88 12.67
CA GLY A 204 -6.10 16.06 12.16
C GLY A 204 -5.41 16.77 10.98
N GLY A 205 -4.26 16.27 10.54
CA GLY A 205 -3.62 16.67 9.29
C GLY A 205 -4.30 16.04 8.08
N SER A 206 -4.04 16.62 6.91
CA SER A 206 -4.47 16.08 5.63
C SER A 206 -3.27 15.64 4.80
N LEU A 207 -3.47 14.58 4.02
CA LEU A 207 -2.65 14.29 2.85
C LEU A 207 -3.32 14.90 1.62
N PRO A 208 -2.57 15.21 0.56
CA PRO A 208 -3.16 15.38 -0.75
C PRO A 208 -4.01 14.14 -1.09
N PRO A 209 -5.16 14.31 -1.75
CA PRO A 209 -5.87 13.16 -2.31
C PRO A 209 -4.93 12.44 -3.28
N ASN A 210 -4.96 11.10 -3.31
CA ASN A 210 -4.11 10.28 -4.16
C ASN A 210 -2.60 10.45 -3.88
N VAL A 211 -2.13 9.92 -2.74
CA VAL A 211 -0.69 9.85 -2.50
C VAL A 211 -0.12 8.70 -3.33
N GLU A 212 0.86 9.00 -4.17
CA GLU A 212 1.37 8.12 -5.22
C GLU A 212 2.87 7.83 -5.06
N GLY A 213 3.30 6.69 -5.59
CA GLY A 213 4.68 6.27 -5.68
C GLY A 213 4.91 5.46 -6.96
N THR A 214 5.94 5.83 -7.71
CA THR A 214 6.24 5.22 -9.02
C THR A 214 7.44 4.30 -8.93
N VAL A 215 7.32 3.09 -9.46
CA VAL A 215 8.40 2.10 -9.56
C VAL A 215 8.50 1.63 -11.00
N TYR A 216 9.71 1.64 -11.57
CA TYR A 216 9.96 0.99 -12.86
C TYR A 216 10.24 -0.48 -12.62
N MET A 217 9.47 -1.36 -13.26
CA MET A 217 9.59 -2.80 -13.08
C MET A 217 9.80 -3.52 -14.42
N TYR A 218 10.58 -4.59 -14.39
CA TYR A 218 10.76 -5.50 -15.50
C TYR A 218 9.79 -6.68 -15.37
N ALA A 219 9.11 -7.03 -16.47
CA ALA A 219 8.16 -8.12 -16.47
C ALA A 219 8.80 -9.44 -15.98
N ARG A 220 8.00 -10.26 -15.29
CA ARG A 220 8.35 -11.62 -14.81
C ARG A 220 9.35 -11.72 -13.66
N PHE A 221 9.80 -10.61 -13.08
CA PHE A 221 10.53 -10.61 -11.82
C PHE A 221 9.57 -10.38 -10.65
N TYR A 222 9.85 -10.98 -9.49
CA TYR A 222 9.01 -10.82 -8.29
C TYR A 222 9.56 -9.67 -7.45
N TYR A 223 8.80 -8.60 -7.29
CA TYR A 223 9.21 -7.45 -6.49
C TYR A 223 8.64 -7.55 -5.07
N PRO A 224 9.47 -7.66 -4.03
CA PRO A 224 9.01 -7.58 -2.64
C PRO A 224 8.11 -6.36 -2.44
N MET A 225 6.92 -6.56 -1.88
CA MET A 225 5.92 -5.54 -1.65
C MET A 225 5.46 -5.62 -0.20
N LYS A 226 5.59 -4.51 0.53
CA LYS A 226 5.16 -4.36 1.91
C LYS A 226 4.24 -3.17 2.07
N VAL A 227 3.05 -3.40 2.63
CA VAL A 227 2.15 -2.34 3.10
C VAL A 227 2.06 -2.43 4.60
N VAL A 228 2.22 -1.31 5.29
CA VAL A 228 1.95 -1.24 6.74
C VAL A 228 0.88 -0.18 6.93
N TYR A 229 -0.18 -0.55 7.62
CA TYR A 229 -1.33 0.30 7.92
C TYR A 229 -1.55 0.33 9.43
N SER A 230 -1.87 1.50 9.99
CA SER A 230 -2.30 1.61 11.39
C SER A 230 -3.57 2.42 11.49
N ASN A 231 -4.48 1.93 12.32
CA ASN A 231 -5.63 2.67 12.80
C ASN A 231 -5.50 2.95 14.29
N ALA A 232 -5.87 4.15 14.75
CA ALA A 232 -5.81 4.53 16.15
C ALA A 232 -7.20 4.62 16.81
N VAL A 233 -8.24 5.01 16.05
CA VAL A 233 -9.63 5.10 16.54
C VAL A 233 -10.67 4.99 15.40
N SER A 234 -11.90 4.64 15.75
CA SER A 234 -13.08 4.80 14.88
C SER A 234 -12.97 4.17 13.48
N TRP A 235 -13.03 4.95 12.40
CA TRP A 235 -13.01 4.45 11.01
C TRP A 235 -11.61 4.02 10.60
N GLY A 236 -11.53 3.11 9.64
CA GLY A 236 -10.25 2.75 9.03
C GLY A 236 -10.39 2.68 7.51
N THR A 237 -9.57 3.44 6.78
CA THR A 237 -9.69 3.53 5.31
C THR A 237 -8.32 3.56 4.64
N LEU A 238 -8.06 2.60 3.76
CA LEU A 238 -6.88 2.56 2.89
C LEU A 238 -7.23 1.91 1.54
N PRO A 239 -7.72 2.69 0.56
CA PRO A 239 -7.98 2.21 -0.80
C PRO A 239 -6.65 2.15 -1.56
N ILE A 240 -6.26 0.94 -1.97
CA ILE A 240 -5.00 0.67 -2.66
C ILE A 240 -5.28 0.43 -4.14
N SER A 241 -4.46 1.04 -5.01
CA SER A 241 -4.53 0.81 -6.45
C SER A 241 -3.15 0.92 -7.09
N VAL A 242 -3.01 0.37 -8.28
CA VAL A 242 -1.85 0.54 -9.14
C VAL A 242 -2.28 0.84 -10.58
N THR A 243 -1.66 1.84 -11.20
CA THR A 243 -1.76 2.06 -12.65
C THR A 243 -0.61 1.32 -13.33
N LEU A 244 -0.94 0.41 -14.24
CA LEU A 244 0.00 -0.39 -15.03
C LEU A 244 0.64 0.45 -16.16
N PRO A 245 1.73 -0.03 -16.79
CA PRO A 245 2.39 0.69 -17.89
C PRO A 245 1.50 1.01 -19.09
N ASP A 246 0.47 0.20 -19.35
CA ASP A 246 -0.50 0.41 -20.43
C ASP A 246 -1.64 1.39 -20.07
N GLY A 247 -1.64 1.91 -18.85
CA GLY A 247 -2.66 2.84 -18.33
C GLY A 247 -3.85 2.16 -17.66
N THR A 248 -3.93 0.83 -17.64
CA THR A 248 -4.95 0.09 -16.89
C THR A 248 -4.78 0.33 -15.39
N ALA A 249 -5.87 0.60 -14.67
CA ALA A 249 -5.86 0.72 -13.22
C ALA A 249 -6.43 -0.55 -12.57
N ILE A 250 -5.67 -1.11 -11.63
CA ILE A 250 -6.11 -2.19 -10.74
C ILE A 250 -6.39 -1.56 -9.37
N SER A 251 -7.56 -1.83 -8.79
CA SER A 251 -7.99 -1.25 -7.51
C SER A 251 -8.59 -2.32 -6.64
N ASP A 252 -8.27 -2.28 -5.35
CA ASP A 252 -8.73 -3.20 -4.30
C ASP A 252 -8.25 -4.65 -4.49
N ASP A 253 -8.66 -5.33 -5.56
CA ASP A 253 -8.32 -6.72 -5.87
C ASP A 253 -7.06 -6.81 -6.75
N PHE A 254 -6.01 -7.41 -6.19
CA PHE A 254 -4.72 -7.64 -6.83
C PHE A 254 -4.52 -9.11 -7.24
N GLU A 255 -5.59 -9.90 -7.37
CA GLU A 255 -5.53 -11.28 -7.85
C GLU A 255 -4.76 -11.36 -9.18
N GLY A 256 -3.81 -12.30 -9.26
CA GLY A 256 -2.93 -12.46 -10.42
C GLY A 256 -1.73 -11.51 -10.46
N TYR A 257 -1.60 -10.58 -9.51
CA TYR A 257 -0.46 -9.66 -9.41
C TYR A 257 0.35 -9.85 -8.13
N VAL A 258 -0.27 -10.29 -7.03
CA VAL A 258 0.43 -10.49 -5.75
C VAL A 258 0.51 -11.96 -5.37
N TYR A 259 1.67 -12.37 -4.88
CA TYR A 259 2.00 -13.75 -4.54
C TYR A 259 2.81 -13.84 -3.25
N SER A 260 2.83 -15.02 -2.64
CA SER A 260 3.68 -15.32 -1.49
C SER A 260 4.56 -16.54 -1.77
N PHE A 261 5.70 -16.60 -1.09
CA PHE A 261 6.61 -17.74 -1.09
C PHE A 261 7.09 -17.99 0.34
N ASP A 262 7.14 -19.25 0.74
CA ASP A 262 7.82 -19.64 1.98
C ASP A 262 9.31 -19.30 1.89
N ASP A 263 9.89 -18.93 3.04
CA ASP A 263 11.30 -18.54 3.12
C ASP A 263 12.22 -19.65 2.62
N ASP A 264 13.17 -19.28 1.78
CA ASP A 264 14.33 -20.10 1.43
C ASP A 264 15.59 -19.26 1.42
N LEU A 265 16.13 -19.09 2.63
CA LEU A 265 17.36 -18.36 2.89
C LEU A 265 18.60 -19.09 2.33
N THR A 266 18.44 -20.29 1.78
CA THR A 266 19.53 -21.05 1.17
C THR A 266 19.62 -20.87 -0.34
N GLN A 267 18.58 -20.30 -0.97
CA GLN A 267 18.58 -19.99 -2.40
C GLN A 267 19.52 -18.80 -2.71
N SER A 268 20.75 -19.11 -3.10
CA SER A 268 21.81 -18.10 -3.33
C SER A 268 21.58 -17.17 -4.52
N ASP A 269 20.73 -17.56 -5.48
CA ASP A 269 20.42 -16.81 -6.71
C ASP A 269 19.03 -16.15 -6.67
N CYS A 270 18.42 -16.04 -5.48
CA CYS A 270 17.09 -15.44 -5.35
C CYS A 270 17.09 -13.94 -5.62
N THR A 271 18.14 -13.21 -5.23
CA THR A 271 18.23 -11.75 -5.39
C THR A 271 18.68 -11.36 -6.80
N ILE A 272 17.94 -10.44 -7.43
CA ILE A 272 18.25 -9.82 -8.72
C ILE A 272 18.47 -8.32 -8.48
N PRO A 273 19.73 -7.89 -8.35
CA PRO A 273 20.05 -6.50 -7.99
C PRO A 273 19.86 -5.50 -9.14
N ASP A 274 19.88 -5.95 -10.40
CA ASP A 274 19.66 -5.15 -11.62
C ASP A 274 19.05 -5.99 -12.75
#